data_AF-A0A218P011-F1
#
_entry.id   AF-A0A218P011-F1
#
_cell.length_a   1.000
_cell.length_b   1.000
_cell.length_c   1.000
_cell.angle_alpha   90.00
_cell.angle_beta   90.00
_cell.angle_gamma   90.00
#
_symmetry.space_group_name_H-M   'P 1'
#
loop_
_entity.id
_entity.type
_entity.pdbx_description
1 polymer ?
#
loop_
_entity_poly.entity_id
_entity_poly.type
_entity_poly.pdbx_seq_one_letter_code
_entity_poly.pdbx_strand_id
1 'polypeptide(L)'
;MNASDNVVYEALGFYVDNLCGSIFLGMARGEAVLYRDGTHPLTPVGKPPLLSLFYSRGKLEVTGIWKEGGGSGAFLLRMVPSEVKSESGGIIRMTFRPRDGGLVLVTLYGNRGLAGTLERAVRDCLKEEQKGERILSSMHPEGD
;
A
#
# COMPACT_ATOMS: atom_id res chain seq x y z
N MET A 1 -10.04 -0.10 24.05
CA MET A 1 -9.68 -0.51 22.68
C MET A 1 -8.31 0.02 22.40
N ASN A 2 -7.35 -0.84 22.06
CA ASN A 2 -5.99 -0.40 21.76
C ASN A 2 -5.96 0.28 20.38
N ALA A 3 -5.10 1.28 20.21
CA ALA A 3 -5.00 2.07 18.97
C ALA A 3 -4.77 1.19 17.73
N SER A 4 -4.12 0.04 17.89
CA SER A 4 -3.79 -0.85 16.80
C SER A 4 -4.93 -1.77 16.35
N ASP A 5 -5.81 -2.20 17.25
CA ASP A 5 -7.04 -2.92 16.86
C ASP A 5 -7.88 -2.04 15.94
N ASN A 6 -7.92 -0.73 16.24
CA ASN A 6 -8.64 0.26 15.43
C ASN A 6 -8.08 0.32 13.99
N VAL A 7 -6.76 0.26 13.82
CA VAL A 7 -6.12 0.26 12.49
C VAL A 7 -6.51 -0.98 11.68
N VAL A 8 -6.57 -2.16 12.30
CA VAL A 8 -6.97 -3.40 11.61
C VAL A 8 -8.43 -3.33 11.18
N TYR A 9 -9.34 -2.93 12.06
CA TYR A 9 -10.77 -2.77 11.72
C TYR A 9 -10.98 -1.72 10.64
N GLU A 10 -10.24 -0.62 10.70
CA GLU A 10 -10.33 0.46 9.72
C GLU A 10 -9.81 0.01 8.35
N ALA A 11 -8.66 -0.66 8.30
CA ALA A 11 -8.13 -1.24 7.06
C ALA A 11 -9.08 -2.28 6.46
N LEU A 12 -9.72 -3.11 7.29
CA LEU A 12 -10.72 -4.09 6.86
C LEU A 12 -11.98 -3.41 6.32
N GLY A 13 -12.46 -2.36 6.99
CA GLY A 13 -13.59 -1.55 6.51
C GLY A 13 -13.31 -0.97 5.13
N PHE A 14 -12.14 -0.33 4.95
CA PHE A 14 -11.72 0.18 3.64
C PHE A 14 -11.59 -0.90 2.58
N TYR A 15 -11.08 -2.09 2.93
CA TYR A 15 -11.00 -3.21 2.01
C TYR A 15 -12.40 -3.64 1.52
N VAL A 16 -13.36 -3.80 2.43
CA VAL A 16 -14.75 -4.16 2.07
C VAL A 16 -15.40 -3.08 1.21
N ASP A 17 -15.25 -1.81 1.60
CA ASP A 17 -15.76 -0.68 0.82
C ASP A 17 -15.17 -0.65 -0.59
N ASN A 18 -13.86 -0.93 -0.71
CA ASN A 18 -13.16 -0.98 -1.99
C ASN A 18 -13.62 -2.12 -2.90
N LEU A 19 -13.96 -3.29 -2.34
CA LEU A 19 -14.55 -4.37 -3.12
C LEU A 19 -15.91 -3.96 -3.73
N CYS A 20 -16.63 -3.03 -3.09
CA CYS A 20 -17.93 -2.57 -3.55
C CYS A 20 -17.88 -1.28 -4.40
N GLY A 21 -16.85 -0.44 -4.24
CA GLY A 21 -16.83 0.92 -4.82
C GLY A 21 -15.55 1.31 -5.58
N SER A 22 -14.62 0.38 -5.76
CA SER A 22 -13.30 0.64 -6.36
C SER A 22 -12.96 -0.40 -7.43
N ILE A 23 -12.05 -0.06 -8.34
CA ILE A 23 -11.58 -0.97 -9.39
C ILE A 23 -10.42 -1.79 -8.82
N PHE A 24 -10.60 -3.11 -8.68
CA PHE A 24 -9.51 -4.00 -8.31
C PHE A 24 -8.50 -4.12 -9.45
N LEU A 25 -7.23 -3.80 -9.16
CA LEU A 25 -6.15 -3.82 -10.15
C LEU A 25 -5.31 -5.10 -10.09
N GLY A 26 -5.32 -5.77 -8.93
CA GLY A 26 -4.57 -7.00 -8.72
C GLY A 26 -3.98 -7.09 -7.32
N MET A 27 -3.17 -8.12 -7.12
CA MET A 27 -2.51 -8.41 -5.86
C MET A 27 -1.09 -8.90 -6.09
N ALA A 28 -0.19 -8.58 -5.17
CA ALA A 28 1.19 -9.05 -5.19
C ALA A 28 1.75 -9.08 -3.76
N ARG A 29 2.72 -9.95 -3.50
CA ARG A 29 3.52 -9.81 -2.27
C ARG A 29 4.31 -8.52 -2.36
N GLY A 30 4.38 -7.76 -1.29
CA GLY A 30 5.07 -6.49 -1.32
C GLY A 30 5.35 -5.88 0.04
N GLU A 31 6.26 -4.92 0.03
CA GLU A 31 6.73 -4.21 1.20
C GLU A 31 6.49 -2.71 1.04
N ALA A 32 6.15 -2.03 2.13
CA ALA A 32 6.02 -0.58 2.20
C ALA A 32 6.96 -0.03 3.27
N VAL A 33 7.70 1.01 2.93
CA VAL A 33 8.69 1.66 3.82
C VAL A 33 8.52 3.17 3.75
N LEU A 34 8.46 3.83 4.91
CA LEU A 34 8.47 5.29 5.05
C LEU A 34 9.89 5.79 5.33
N TYR A 35 10.33 6.75 4.54
CA TYR A 35 11.57 7.51 4.71
C TYR A 35 11.24 8.94 5.12
N ARG A 36 11.56 9.34 6.35
CA ARG A 36 11.37 10.72 6.84
C ARG A 36 12.61 11.20 7.59
N ASP A 37 12.89 10.59 8.74
CA ASP A 37 14.08 10.84 9.58
C ASP A 37 14.85 9.54 9.87
N GLY A 38 14.76 8.61 8.93
CA GLY A 38 15.18 7.22 9.09
C GLY A 38 14.33 6.31 8.22
N THR A 39 14.56 5.00 8.34
CA THR A 39 13.83 3.96 7.61
C THR A 39 12.80 3.34 8.54
N HIS A 40 11.51 3.51 8.24
CA HIS A 40 10.40 2.97 9.03
C HIS A 40 9.61 1.98 8.18
N PRO A 41 9.78 0.66 8.38
CA PRO A 41 8.93 -0.33 7.74
C PRO A 41 7.47 -0.10 8.12
N LEU A 42 6.57 -0.11 7.15
CA LEU A 42 5.11 -0.06 7.34
C LEU A 42 4.46 -1.44 7.17
N THR A 43 5.24 -2.39 6.66
CA THR A 43 4.91 -3.82 6.52
C THR A 43 6.15 -4.64 6.89
N PRO A 44 5.99 -5.94 7.21
CA PRO A 44 7.11 -6.85 7.44
C PRO A 44 8.13 -6.86 6.28
N VAL A 45 9.41 -6.82 6.62
CA VAL A 45 10.54 -6.91 5.67
C VAL A 45 11.05 -8.35 5.62
N GLY A 46 11.31 -8.89 4.43
CA GLY A 46 11.83 -10.25 4.21
C GLY A 46 10.77 -11.36 4.12
N LYS A 47 9.60 -11.16 4.72
CA LYS A 47 8.38 -11.96 4.47
C LYS A 47 7.23 -11.05 4.07
N PRO A 48 7.26 -10.50 2.84
CA PRO A 48 6.30 -9.49 2.44
C PRO A 48 4.86 -10.03 2.49
N PRO A 49 3.91 -9.31 3.11
CA PRO A 49 2.51 -9.69 3.07
C PRO A 49 1.95 -9.57 1.66
N LEU A 50 0.78 -10.17 1.44
CA LEU A 50 0.02 -9.99 0.21
C LEU A 50 -0.69 -8.63 0.25
N LEU A 51 -0.39 -7.77 -0.73
CA LEU A 51 -0.98 -6.45 -0.87
C LEU A 51 -2.00 -6.47 -2.01
N SER A 52 -3.20 -6.01 -1.72
CA SER A 52 -4.28 -5.78 -2.68
C SER A 52 -4.24 -4.34 -3.18
N LEU A 53 -4.44 -4.16 -4.47
CA LEU A 53 -4.31 -2.88 -5.16
C LEU A 53 -5.64 -2.49 -5.78
N PHE A 54 -6.11 -1.29 -5.47
CA PHE A 54 -7.35 -0.75 -5.99
C PHE A 54 -7.15 0.64 -6.56
N TYR A 55 -7.94 0.99 -7.57
CA TYR A 55 -8.09 2.36 -8.05
C TYR A 55 -9.46 2.89 -7.63
N SER A 56 -9.47 4.05 -6.97
CA SER A 56 -10.70 4.68 -6.51
C SER A 56 -10.59 6.19 -6.54
N ARG A 57 -11.53 6.86 -7.20
CA ARG A 57 -11.66 8.33 -7.21
C ARG A 57 -10.33 9.04 -7.51
N GLY A 58 -9.64 8.62 -8.57
CA GLY A 58 -8.36 9.23 -8.98
C GLY A 58 -7.15 8.87 -8.13
N LYS A 59 -7.25 7.87 -7.24
CA LYS A 59 -6.16 7.47 -6.35
C LYS A 59 -5.87 5.99 -6.42
N LEU A 60 -4.64 5.65 -6.07
CA LEU A 60 -4.25 4.28 -5.83
C LEU A 60 -4.41 3.96 -4.34
N GLU A 61 -4.95 2.79 -4.08
CA GLU A 61 -5.13 2.24 -2.75
C GLU A 61 -4.38 0.93 -2.65
N VAL A 62 -3.51 0.83 -1.65
CA VAL A 62 -2.72 -0.35 -1.33
C VAL A 62 -3.13 -0.82 0.05
N THR A 63 -3.66 -2.03 0.14
CA THR A 63 -4.11 -2.60 1.41
C THR A 63 -3.47 -3.96 1.64
N GLY A 64 -2.95 -4.20 2.84
CA GLY A 64 -2.46 -5.50 3.27
C GLY A 64 -2.99 -5.83 4.66
N ILE A 65 -3.40 -7.08 4.85
CA ILE A 65 -3.77 -7.62 6.17
C ILE A 65 -3.08 -8.97 6.28
N TRP A 66 -2.37 -9.22 7.38
CA TRP A 66 -1.62 -10.46 7.55
C TRP A 66 -1.69 -10.99 8.98
N LYS A 67 -1.56 -12.31 9.05
CA LYS A 67 -1.36 -13.09 10.26
C LYS A 67 -0.50 -14.30 9.87
N GLU A 68 0.79 -14.08 9.66
CA GLU A 68 1.74 -15.13 9.25
C GLU A 68 3.08 -14.88 9.95
N GLY A 69 3.81 -15.97 10.26
CA GLY A 69 5.21 -15.89 10.69
C GLY A 69 5.47 -15.24 12.05
N GLY A 70 4.56 -15.38 13.02
CA GLY A 70 4.75 -14.87 14.40
C GLY A 70 4.38 -13.39 14.56
N GLY A 71 3.60 -12.81 13.65
CA GLY A 71 3.12 -11.45 13.75
C GLY A 71 1.81 -11.21 13.03
N SER A 72 1.14 -10.13 13.39
CA SER A 72 -0.10 -9.69 12.73
C SER A 72 -0.07 -8.19 12.48
N GLY A 73 -0.84 -7.74 11.51
CA GLY A 73 -0.89 -6.32 11.21
C GLY A 73 -1.73 -6.02 9.99
N ALA A 74 -1.86 -4.72 9.76
CA ALA A 74 -2.56 -4.19 8.62
C ALA A 74 -1.85 -2.93 8.10
N PHE A 75 -1.94 -2.73 6.81
CA PHE A 75 -1.43 -1.58 6.09
C PHE A 75 -2.50 -1.05 5.15
N LEU A 76 -2.71 0.26 5.16
CA LEU A 76 -3.55 0.96 4.21
C LEU A 76 -2.81 2.22 3.75
N LEU A 77 -2.68 2.38 2.44
CA LEU A 77 -2.16 3.58 1.80
C LEU A 77 -3.14 4.00 0.71
N ARG A 78 -3.66 5.22 0.79
CA ARG A 78 -4.53 5.81 -0.22
C ARG A 78 -4.05 7.19 -0.60
N MET A 79 -3.44 7.32 -1.77
CA MET A 79 -3.02 8.61 -2.31
C MET A 79 -2.63 8.51 -3.79
N VAL A 80 -2.32 9.65 -4.39
CA VAL A 80 -1.78 9.72 -5.76
C VAL A 80 -0.29 9.34 -5.70
N PRO A 81 0.14 8.28 -6.42
CA PRO A 81 1.56 7.99 -6.55
C PRO A 81 2.26 9.07 -7.36
N SER A 82 3.43 9.48 -6.89
CA SER A 82 4.28 10.45 -7.59
C SER A 82 5.09 9.80 -8.72
N GLU A 83 5.36 8.49 -8.62
CA GLU A 83 6.08 7.74 -9.62
C GLU A 83 5.73 6.25 -9.54
N VAL A 84 5.77 5.55 -10.67
CA VAL A 84 5.80 4.09 -10.75
C VAL A 84 6.91 3.66 -11.73
N LYS A 85 7.72 2.68 -11.32
CA LYS A 85 8.79 2.10 -12.13
C LYS A 85 8.69 0.59 -12.11
N SER A 86 8.67 -0.04 -13.28
CA SER A 86 8.84 -1.48 -13.41
C SER A 86 10.30 -1.80 -13.69
N GLU A 87 10.85 -2.77 -12.99
CA GLU A 87 12.20 -3.28 -13.19
C GLU A 87 12.17 -4.66 -13.86
N SER A 88 13.32 -5.10 -14.37
CA SER A 88 13.49 -6.46 -14.85
C SER A 88 13.24 -7.44 -13.69
N GLY A 89 12.56 -8.56 -13.98
CA GLY A 89 12.20 -9.57 -12.96
C GLY A 89 10.84 -9.37 -12.29
N GLY A 90 10.02 -8.41 -12.73
CA GLY A 90 8.64 -8.25 -12.22
C GLY A 90 8.52 -7.45 -10.93
N ILE A 91 9.60 -6.77 -10.53
CA ILE A 91 9.60 -5.85 -9.39
C ILE A 91 8.98 -4.52 -9.84
N ILE A 92 8.00 -4.03 -9.08
CA ILE A 92 7.32 -2.77 -9.34
C ILE A 92 7.52 -1.86 -8.13
N ARG A 93 8.11 -0.69 -8.34
CA ARG A 93 8.36 0.32 -7.31
C ARG A 93 7.40 1.49 -7.51
N MET A 94 6.65 1.81 -6.48
CA MET A 94 5.73 2.95 -6.46
C MET A 94 6.15 3.91 -5.35
N THR A 95 6.30 5.18 -5.73
CA THR A 95 6.76 6.23 -4.82
C THR A 95 5.61 7.16 -4.50
N PHE A 96 5.36 7.37 -3.22
CA PHE A 96 4.35 8.27 -2.73
C PHE A 96 4.97 9.35 -1.82
N ARG A 97 4.46 10.58 -1.89
CA ARG A 97 5.00 11.73 -1.16
C ARG A 97 3.90 12.34 -0.28
N PRO A 98 3.82 11.96 1.00
CA PRO A 98 2.83 12.50 1.94
C PRO A 98 3.03 14.01 2.15
N ARG A 99 1.95 14.77 2.40
CA ARG A 99 2.05 16.23 2.61
C ARG A 99 2.72 16.60 3.93
N ASP A 100 2.60 15.74 4.93
CA ASP A 100 3.27 15.91 6.22
C ASP A 100 4.78 15.64 6.16
N GLY A 101 5.28 15.23 4.99
CA GLY A 101 6.69 15.06 4.68
C GLY A 101 7.14 13.59 4.64
N GLY A 102 8.26 13.36 3.97
CA GLY A 102 8.83 12.03 3.76
C GLY A 102 8.43 11.38 2.43
N LEU A 103 8.77 10.10 2.30
CA LEU A 103 8.55 9.29 1.10
C LEU A 103 8.13 7.89 1.50
N VAL A 104 7.00 7.42 0.99
CA VAL A 104 6.60 6.02 1.11
C VAL A 104 6.97 5.30 -0.18
N LEU A 105 7.84 4.31 -0.07
CA LEU A 105 8.21 3.41 -1.17
C LEU A 105 7.45 2.09 -0.99
N VAL A 106 6.61 1.76 -1.96
CA VAL A 106 5.97 0.44 -2.05
C VAL A 106 6.69 -0.38 -3.11
N THR A 107 7.24 -1.51 -2.72
CA THR A 107 7.88 -2.49 -3.62
C THR A 107 6.99 -3.71 -3.73
N LEU A 108 6.53 -4.02 -4.95
CA LEU A 108 5.70 -5.18 -5.24
C LEU A 108 6.49 -6.21 -6.06
N TYR A 109 6.38 -7.47 -5.66
CA TYR A 109 6.92 -8.63 -6.37
C TYR A 109 5.79 -9.22 -7.23
N GLY A 110 5.62 -8.64 -8.42
CA GLY A 110 4.54 -8.95 -9.34
C GLY A 110 5.03 -9.53 -10.66
N ASN A 111 4.31 -9.21 -11.72
CA ASN A 111 4.64 -9.60 -13.09
C ASN A 111 4.42 -8.42 -14.05
N ARG A 112 4.84 -8.58 -15.31
CA ARG A 112 4.72 -7.54 -16.35
C ARG A 112 3.27 -7.09 -16.60
N GLY A 113 2.29 -7.99 -16.46
CA GLY A 113 0.88 -7.65 -16.63
C GLY A 113 0.37 -6.71 -15.53
N LEU A 114 0.74 -7.00 -14.28
CA LEU A 114 0.43 -6.13 -13.15
C LEU A 114 1.14 -4.77 -13.29
N ALA A 115 2.41 -4.77 -13.69
CA ALA A 115 3.17 -3.54 -13.94
C ALA A 115 2.48 -2.63 -14.96
N GLY A 116 2.10 -3.18 -16.12
CA GLY A 116 1.41 -2.41 -17.15
C GLY A 116 0.03 -1.90 -16.72
N THR A 117 -0.67 -2.64 -15.85
CA THR A 117 -1.94 -2.21 -15.26
C THR A 117 -1.74 -1.03 -14.32
N LEU A 118 -0.75 -1.11 -13.43
CA LEU A 118 -0.42 -0.05 -12.48
C LEU A 118 0.11 1.21 -13.17
N GLU A 119 0.96 1.07 -14.19
CA GLU A 119 1.43 2.21 -14.99
C GLU A 119 0.28 3.00 -15.62
N ARG A 120 -0.75 2.32 -16.12
CA ARG A 120 -1.95 2.96 -16.65
C ARG A 120 -2.74 3.66 -15.54
N ALA A 121 -3.01 2.96 -14.45
CA ALA A 121 -3.76 3.51 -13.31
C ALA A 121 -3.06 4.74 -12.71
N VAL A 122 -1.74 4.72 -12.54
CA VAL A 122 -0.94 5.85 -12.03
C VAL A 122 -1.00 7.05 -12.98
N ARG A 123 -0.87 6.83 -14.29
CA ARG A 123 -1.03 7.92 -15.27
C ARG A 123 -2.40 8.58 -15.19
N ASP A 124 -3.44 7.82 -14.89
CA ASP A 124 -4.78 8.38 -14.71
C ASP A 124 -4.92 9.09 -13.35
N CYS A 125 -4.30 8.60 -12.28
CA CYS A 125 -4.27 9.30 -10.99
C CYS A 125 -3.62 10.69 -11.09
N LEU A 126 -2.55 10.82 -11.89
CA LEU A 126 -1.82 12.09 -12.04
C LEU A 126 -2.60 13.18 -12.78
N LYS A 127 -3.73 12.85 -13.42
CA LYS A 127 -4.61 13.81 -14.10
C LYS A 127 -5.66 14.42 -13.17
N GLU A 128 -5.86 13.85 -11.99
CA GLU A 128 -6.94 14.20 -11.06
C GLU A 128 -6.46 15.16 -9.96
N GLU A 129 -7.37 15.98 -9.42
CA GLU A 129 -7.06 16.88 -8.30
C GLU A 129 -6.67 16.09 -7.04
N GLN A 130 -5.53 16.43 -6.43
CA GLN A 130 -5.06 15.81 -5.19
C GLN A 130 -5.92 16.24 -3.98
N LYS A 131 -7.06 15.59 -3.75
CA LYS A 131 -7.91 15.84 -2.56
C LYS A 131 -7.85 14.70 -1.57
N GLY A 132 -7.06 14.85 -0.50
CA GLY A 132 -6.99 13.95 0.66
C GLY A 132 -6.02 12.77 0.50
N GLU A 133 -5.29 12.44 1.56
CA GLU A 133 -4.35 11.31 1.65
C GLU A 133 -4.60 10.53 2.94
N ARG A 134 -4.30 9.23 2.95
CA ARG A 134 -4.40 8.41 4.15
C ARG A 134 -3.32 7.34 4.17
N ILE A 135 -2.66 7.21 5.31
CA ILE A 135 -1.64 6.20 5.58
C ILE A 135 -1.92 5.64 6.96
N LEU A 136 -2.13 4.34 7.06
CA LEU A 136 -2.29 3.63 8.32
C LEU A 136 -1.41 2.39 8.27
N SER A 137 -0.71 2.13 9.36
CA SER A 137 0.04 0.90 9.54
C SER A 137 -0.04 0.48 10.99
N SER A 138 -0.23 -0.81 11.19
CA SER A 138 -0.06 -1.47 12.49
C SER A 138 0.78 -2.71 12.26
N MET A 139 1.83 -2.87 13.05
CA MET A 139 2.66 -4.06 13.08
C MET A 139 2.78 -4.54 14.51
N HIS A 140 2.35 -5.79 14.75
CA HIS A 140 2.52 -6.46 16.02
C HIS A 140 3.47 -7.64 15.85
N PRO A 141 4.70 -7.56 16.38
CA PRO A 141 5.46 -8.77 16.68
C PRO A 141 4.73 -9.56 17.78
N GLU A 142 4.85 -10.89 17.80
CA GLU A 142 4.55 -11.65 19.02
C GLU A 142 5.42 -11.15 20.19
N GLY A 143 4.85 -11.17 21.40
CA GLY A 143 5.47 -10.62 22.61
C GLY A 143 6.78 -11.29 23.01
N ASP A 144 7.59 -10.53 23.75
CA ASP A 144 8.61 -11.05 24.66
C ASP A 144 7.97 -11.79 25.85
#